data_AF-A0AA42Y618-F1
#
_entry.id   AF-A0AA42Y618-F1
#
_cell.length_a   1.000
_cell.length_b   1.000
_cell.length_c   1.000
_cell.angle_alpha   90.00
_cell.angle_beta   90.00
_cell.angle_gamma   90.00
#
_symmetry.space_group_name_H-M   'P 1'
#
loop_
_entity.id
_entity.type
_entity.pdbx_description
1 polymer ?
#
loop_
_entity_poly.entity_id
_entity_poly.type
_entity_poly.pdbx_seq_one_letter_code
_entity_poly.pdbx_strand_id
1 'polypeptide(L)' 'MRIVVVAGLLFLALGCSSPDTAGQDQDPKSARARDSVLGASSLPGAKGVQRALEVSDSAAARKALLDSLAQEP' A
#
# COMPACT_ATOMS: atom_id res chain seq x y z
N MET A 1 -36.05 11.32 -11.38
CA MET A 1 -34.79 10.81 -11.95
C MET A 1 -33.55 11.56 -11.45
N ARG A 2 -33.57 12.89 -11.39
CA ARG A 2 -32.44 13.72 -10.92
C ARG A 2 -32.03 13.48 -9.44
N ILE A 3 -32.99 13.21 -8.56
CA ILE A 3 -32.74 12.88 -7.15
C ILE A 3 -32.04 11.52 -6.98
N VAL A 4 -32.36 10.55 -7.84
CA VAL A 4 -31.75 9.21 -7.82
C VAL A 4 -30.27 9.27 -8.22
N VAL A 5 -29.93 10.12 -9.20
CA VAL A 5 -28.54 10.34 -9.63
C VAL A 5 -27.70 10.99 -8.54
N VAL A 6 -28.25 11.99 -7.84
CA VAL A 6 -27.56 12.67 -6.72
C VAL A 6 -27.37 11.72 -5.53
N ALA A 7 -28.38 10.90 -5.22
CA ALA A 7 -28.28 9.88 -4.17
C ALA A 7 -27.23 8.81 -4.51
N GLY A 8 -27.16 8.36 -5.76
CA GLY A 8 -26.15 7.38 -6.21
C GLY A 8 -24.71 7.90 -6.11
N LEU A 9 -24.48 9.18 -6.46
CA LEU A 9 -23.17 9.82 -6.32
C LEU A 9 -22.75 9.96 -4.85
N LEU A 10 -23.68 10.26 -3.96
CA LEU A 10 -23.40 10.37 -2.52
C LEU A 10 -23.00 9.00 -1.92
N PHE A 11 -23.69 7.93 -2.29
CA PHE A 11 -23.33 6.57 -1.86
C PHE A 11 -21.97 6.11 -2.39
N LEU A 12 -21.59 6.53 -3.61
CA LEU A 12 -20.27 6.22 -4.17
C LEU A 12 -19.13 6.92 -3.41
N ALA A 13 -19.38 8.13 -2.90
CA ALA A 13 -18.41 8.88 -2.10
C ALA A 13 -18.20 8.28 -0.70
N LEU A 14 -19.23 7.70 -0.09
CA LEU A 14 -19.13 7.07 1.25
C LEU A 14 -18.47 5.68 1.21
N GLY A 15 -18.40 5.01 0.06
CA GLY A 15 -17.78 3.69 -0.07
C GLY A 15 -16.25 3.69 -0.10
N CYS A 16 -15.60 4.86 -0.18
CA CYS A 16 -14.15 4.97 -0.32
C CYS A 16 -13.39 5.16 1.01
N SER A 17 -14.08 5.20 2.15
CA SER A 17 -13.43 5.16 3.46
C SER A 17 -13.63 3.78 4.11
N SER A 18 -12.81 2.81 3.72
CA SER A 18 -12.55 1.68 4.61
C SER A 18 -11.83 2.24 5.84
N PRO A 19 -12.40 2.14 7.05
CA PRO A 19 -11.61 2.40 8.25
C PRO A 19 -10.53 1.33 8.30
N ASP A 20 -9.28 1.74 8.10
CA ASP A 20 -8.14 0.91 8.44
C ASP A 20 -8.33 0.44 9.88
N THR A 21 -8.35 -0.87 10.06
CA THR A 21 -8.34 -1.53 11.37
C THR A 21 -6.99 -1.21 12.03
N ALA A 22 -6.87 0.00 12.56
CA ALA A 22 -5.75 0.54 13.31
C ALA A 22 -5.72 -0.06 14.72
N GLY A 23 -5.60 -1.38 14.81
CA GLY A 23 -5.66 -2.11 16.08
C GLY A 23 -4.84 -3.39 16.13
N GLN A 24 -4.04 -3.68 15.10
CA GLN A 24 -3.14 -4.82 15.14
C GLN A 24 -1.73 -4.27 14.93
N ASP A 25 -0.98 -4.21 16.03
CA ASP A 25 0.46 -3.95 16.10
C ASP A 25 1.17 -5.05 15.31
N GLN A 26 1.01 -5.01 13.98
CA GLN A 26 1.69 -5.92 13.09
C GLN A 26 3.09 -5.36 12.95
N ASP A 27 4.04 -6.07 13.56
CA ASP A 27 5.46 -5.81 13.38
C ASP A 27 5.69 -5.53 11.88
N PRO A 28 6.23 -4.36 11.49
CA PRO A 28 6.42 -3.98 10.09
C PRO A 28 7.25 -5.02 9.32
N LYS A 29 8.11 -5.79 10.00
CA LYS A 29 8.82 -6.93 9.42
C LYS A 29 7.87 -8.07 9.03
N SER A 30 6.87 -8.34 9.86
CA SER A 30 5.88 -9.40 9.63
C SER A 30 4.92 -9.06 8.48
N ALA A 31 4.54 -7.78 8.33
CA ALA A 31 3.70 -7.32 7.22
C ALA A 31 4.42 -7.48 5.88
N ARG A 32 5.68 -7.02 5.78
CA ARG A 32 6.49 -7.15 4.56
C ARG A 32 6.73 -8.60 4.14
N ALA A 33 6.92 -9.50 5.11
CA ALA A 33 7.06 -10.92 4.83
C ALA A 33 5.80 -11.51 4.20
N ARG A 34 4.61 -11.14 4.70
CA ARG A 34 3.32 -11.59 4.13
C ARG A 34 3.12 -11.06 2.71
N ASP A 35 3.41 -9.79 2.48
CA ASP A 35 3.26 -9.16 1.16
C ASP A 35 4.22 -9.76 0.14
N SER A 36 5.44 -10.12 0.55
CA SER A 36 6.39 -10.84 -0.29
C SER A 36 5.90 -12.24 -0.68
N VAL A 37 5.28 -12.97 0.25
CA VAL A 37 4.68 -14.28 -0.03
C VAL A 37 3.48 -14.12 -0.98
N LEU A 38 2.66 -13.10 -0.78
CA LEU A 38 1.55 -12.77 -1.68
C LEU A 38 2.04 -12.43 -3.09
N GLY A 39 3.07 -11.60 -3.21
CA GLY A 39 3.67 -11.22 -4.49
C GLY A 39 4.32 -12.40 -5.23
N ALA A 40 4.87 -13.38 -4.50
CA ALA A 40 5.45 -14.59 -5.06
C ALA A 40 4.40 -15.68 -5.42
N SER A 41 3.13 -15.48 -5.05
CA SER A 41 2.08 -16.46 -5.28
C SER A 41 1.56 -16.44 -6.72
N SER A 42 0.88 -17.52 -7.14
CA SER A 42 0.20 -17.62 -8.43
C SER A 42 -1.19 -16.96 -8.45
N LEU A 43 -1.53 -16.18 -7.42
CA LEU A 43 -2.83 -15.53 -7.33
C LEU A 43 -2.98 -14.45 -8.41
N PRO A 44 -4.17 -14.34 -9.04
CA PRO A 44 -4.46 -13.22 -9.94
C PRO A 44 -4.21 -11.89 -9.22
N GLY A 45 -3.36 -11.03 -9.78
CA GLY A 45 -3.00 -9.74 -9.17
C GLY A 45 -1.74 -9.75 -8.29
N ALA A 46 -1.13 -10.91 -8.00
CA ALA A 46 0.13 -11.00 -7.24
C ALA A 46 1.27 -10.18 -7.86
N LYS A 47 1.33 -10.13 -9.19
CA LYS A 47 2.27 -9.26 -9.93
C LYS A 47 2.13 -7.78 -9.58
N GLY A 48 0.91 -7.30 -9.29
CA GLY A 48 0.68 -5.91 -8.88
C GLY A 48 1.27 -5.62 -7.52
N VAL A 49 1.09 -6.53 -6.56
CA VAL A 49 1.70 -6.45 -5.21
C VAL A 49 3.22 -6.48 -5.30
N GLN A 50 3.78 -7.39 -6.10
CA GLN A 50 5.22 -7.48 -6.32
C GLN A 50 5.80 -6.17 -6.87
N ARG A 51 5.15 -5.56 -7.87
CA ARG A 51 5.57 -4.27 -8.41
C ARG A 51 5.51 -3.13 -7.39
N ALA A 52 4.49 -3.12 -6.54
CA ALA A 52 4.38 -2.11 -5.48
C ALA A 52 5.51 -2.25 -4.44
N LEU A 53 5.89 -3.50 -4.10
CA LEU A 53 7.04 -3.78 -3.25
C LEU A 53 8.36 -3.33 -3.90
N GLU A 54 8.59 -3.63 -5.18
CA GLU A 54 9.78 -3.18 -5.92
C GLU A 54 9.95 -1.64 -5.90
N VAL A 55 8.86 -0.90 -6.10
CA VAL A 55 8.88 0.57 -6.07
C VAL A 55 9.18 1.09 -4.67
N SER A 56 8.61 0.47 -3.63
CA SER A 56 8.89 0.84 -2.25
C SER A 56 10.35 0.59 -1.88
N ASP A 57 10.91 -0.53 -2.33
CA ASP A 57 12.30 -0.89 -2.10
C ASP A 57 13.27 0.06 -2.81
N SER A 58 12.94 0.45 -4.04
CA SER A 58 13.67 1.49 -4.79
C SER A 58 13.71 2.83 -4.02
N ALA A 59 12.57 3.26 -3.47
CA ALA A 59 12.49 4.50 -2.70
C ALA A 59 13.31 4.41 -1.39
N ALA A 60 13.24 3.28 -0.70
CA ALA A 60 14.01 3.03 0.52
C ALA A 60 15.53 3.03 0.24
N ALA A 61 15.96 2.37 -0.84
CA ALA A 61 17.36 2.36 -1.25
C ALA A 61 17.87 3.78 -1.58
N ARG A 62 17.09 4.57 -2.32
CA ARG A 62 17.43 5.96 -2.61
C ARG A 62 17.54 6.80 -1.33
N LYS A 63 16.63 6.62 -0.39
CA LYS A 63 16.69 7.31 0.91
C LYS A 63 17.96 6.93 1.68
N ALA A 64 18.31 5.64 1.73
CA ALA A 64 19.52 5.17 2.40
C ALA A 64 20.80 5.75 1.76
N LEU A 65 20.84 5.94 0.44
CA LEU A 65 21.95 6.61 -0.23
C LEU A 65 22.06 8.09 0.20
N LEU A 66 20.95 8.82 0.18
CA LEU A 66 20.95 10.22 0.62
C LEU A 66 21.36 10.34 2.10
N ASP A 67 20.90 9.41 2.93
CA ASP A 67 21.27 9.33 4.34
C ASP A 67 22.77 9.06 4.52
N SER A 68 23.34 8.11 3.77
CA SER A 68 24.78 7.85 3.80
C SER A 68 25.62 9.06 3.40
N LEU A 69 25.17 9.82 2.39
CA LEU A 69 25.83 11.04 1.94
C LEU A 69 25.71 12.18 2.96
N ALA A 70 24.63 12.21 3.75
CA ALA A 70 24.44 13.21 4.80
C ALA A 70 25.14 12.82 6.12
N GLN A 71 25.43 11.54 6.31
CA GLN A 71 26.06 10.98 7.51
C GLN A 71 27.60 10.99 7.43
N GLU A 72 28.20 11.04 6.24
CA GLU A 72 29.65 11.27 6.08
C GLU A 72 30.01 12.74 6.41
N PRO A 73 30.85 13.00 7.46
CA PRO A 73 31.27 14.34 7.85
C PRO A 73 32.39 14.94 6.99
#